data_AF-A0A5E7ZYU6-F1
#
_entry.id   AF-A0A5E7ZYU6-F1
#
_cell.length_a   1.000
_cell.length_b   1.000
_cell.length_c   1.000
_cell.angle_alpha   90.00
_cell.angle_beta   90.00
_cell.angle_gamma   90.00
#
_symmetry.space_group_name_H-M   'P 1'
#
loop_
_entity.id
_entity.type
_entity.pdbx_description
1 polymer ?
#
loop_
_entity_poly.entity_id
_entity_poly.type
_entity_poly.pdbx_seq_one_letter_code
_entity_poly.pdbx_strand_id
1 'polypeptide(L)'
;MKKILPLLFMVISIACGAGKDSRPQTPLRIDAPLLSEFSTNNSDLTRALDQIITYLDSKNAPTDSLYLTDYQTDSIPWAFRIDHYRAFVEQDKFDREMAKEDSLRQLPSGGRGEIVYVPKSGNQSGHDRWITYNPKTSEINDYLDQ
;
A
#
# COMPACT_ATOMS: atom_id res chain seq x y z
N MET A 1 72.32 21.05 22.60
CA MET A 1 71.74 20.49 21.36
C MET A 1 71.20 19.09 21.64
N LYS A 2 69.87 18.95 21.78
CA LYS A 2 69.14 17.67 21.72
C LYS A 2 67.79 17.95 21.04
N LYS A 3 67.39 17.00 20.20
CA LYS A 3 66.44 17.13 19.08
C LYS A 3 64.99 16.88 19.53
N ILE A 4 64.09 17.68 18.96
CA ILE A 4 62.77 17.36 18.35
C ILE A 4 62.09 16.05 18.79
N LEU A 5 60.84 16.12 19.28
CA LEU A 5 59.68 15.47 18.62
C LEU A 5 58.34 16.00 19.18
N PRO A 6 57.40 16.48 18.35
CA PRO A 6 56.07 16.88 18.79
C PRO A 6 55.20 15.66 19.06
N LEU A 7 54.49 15.70 20.19
CA LEU A 7 53.49 14.71 20.59
C LEU A 7 52.31 14.80 19.61
N LEU A 8 52.26 13.87 18.66
CA LEU A 8 51.17 13.70 17.72
C LEU A 8 49.95 13.17 18.49
N PHE A 9 49.01 14.05 18.87
CA PHE A 9 47.70 13.62 19.37
C PHE A 9 46.92 13.01 18.20
N MET A 10 46.96 11.68 18.12
CA MET A 10 46.17 10.88 17.21
C MET A 10 44.71 10.95 17.66
N VAL A 11 43.92 11.80 16.98
CA VAL A 11 42.46 11.82 17.12
C VAL A 11 41.93 10.51 16.55
N ILE A 12 41.64 9.55 17.43
CA ILE A 12 40.88 8.35 17.06
C ILE A 12 39.44 8.80 16.86
N SER A 13 39.12 9.16 15.61
CA SER A 13 37.73 9.31 15.19
C SER A 13 37.12 7.92 15.14
N ILE A 14 36.44 7.52 16.21
CA ILE A 14 35.49 6.41 16.16
C ILE A 14 34.30 6.93 15.34
N ALA A 15 34.44 6.89 14.02
CA ALA A 15 33.28 6.85 13.15
C ALA A 15 32.65 5.46 13.35
N CYS A 16 31.81 5.32 14.37
CA CYS A 16 30.76 4.32 14.34
C CYS A 16 29.87 4.70 13.18
N GLY A 17 30.20 4.17 12.00
CA GLY A 17 29.31 4.16 10.87
C GLY A 17 28.01 3.54 11.36
N ALA A 18 26.96 4.37 11.42
CA ALA A 18 25.62 3.88 11.37
C ALA A 18 25.53 3.08 10.06
N GLY A 19 25.72 1.76 10.15
CA GLY A 19 25.36 0.85 9.09
C GLY A 19 23.90 1.12 8.83
N LYS A 20 23.60 1.90 7.80
CA LYS A 20 22.28 1.89 7.20
C LYS A 20 22.07 0.43 6.84
N ASP A 21 21.23 -0.23 7.62
CA ASP A 21 20.57 -1.48 7.26
C ASP A 21 19.84 -1.22 5.94
N SER A 22 20.60 -1.29 4.85
CA SER A 22 20.12 -1.24 3.49
C SER A 22 19.63 -2.65 3.16
N ARG A 23 18.66 -3.12 3.93
CA ARG A 23 17.86 -4.25 3.48
C ARG A 23 17.28 -3.81 2.14
N PRO A 24 17.50 -4.57 1.06
CA PRO A 24 16.90 -4.24 -0.23
C PRO A 24 15.39 -4.17 -0.03
N GLN A 25 14.84 -2.95 -0.07
CA GLN A 25 13.40 -2.76 -0.12
C GLN A 25 12.98 -3.18 -1.51
N THR A 26 12.38 -4.36 -1.63
CA THR A 26 11.61 -4.68 -2.85
C THR A 26 10.61 -3.54 -3.04
N PRO A 27 10.57 -2.87 -4.20
CA PRO A 27 9.61 -1.79 -4.41
C PRO A 27 8.20 -2.34 -4.25
N LEU A 28 7.32 -1.58 -3.59
CA LEU A 28 5.90 -1.92 -3.53
C LEU A 28 5.36 -1.95 -4.95
N ARG A 29 4.69 -3.04 -5.31
CA ARG A 29 4.10 -3.23 -6.64
C ARG A 29 2.59 -3.13 -6.52
N ILE A 30 2.00 -2.12 -7.16
CA ILE A 30 0.56 -1.92 -7.21
C ILE A 30 0.12 -2.20 -8.65
N ASP A 31 -0.57 -3.33 -8.84
CA ASP A 31 -1.08 -3.76 -10.14
C ASP A 31 -2.52 -3.25 -10.36
N ALA A 32 -2.78 -2.00 -9.97
CA ALA A 32 -4.05 -1.30 -10.15
C ALA A 32 -3.78 0.15 -10.57
N PRO A 33 -4.60 0.74 -11.44
CA PRO A 33 -4.46 2.14 -11.82
C PRO A 33 -4.96 3.06 -10.70
N LEU A 34 -4.34 4.24 -10.58
CA LEU A 34 -4.91 5.34 -9.80
C LEU A 34 -6.30 5.66 -10.34
N LEU A 35 -7.25 5.93 -9.44
CA LEU A 35 -8.64 6.19 -9.79
C LEU A 35 -8.75 7.38 -10.75
N SER A 36 -7.97 8.43 -10.52
CA SER A 36 -7.91 9.65 -11.34
C SER A 36 -7.19 9.46 -12.69
N GLU A 37 -6.41 8.38 -12.84
CA GLU A 37 -5.65 8.08 -14.06
C GLU A 37 -6.28 6.97 -14.90
N PHE A 38 -7.36 6.35 -14.40
CA PHE A 38 -8.06 5.30 -15.12
C PHE A 38 -8.64 5.85 -16.42
N SER A 39 -8.30 5.20 -17.54
CA SER A 39 -8.79 5.56 -18.86
C SER A 39 -9.47 4.39 -19.55
N THR A 40 -10.57 4.68 -20.25
CA THR A 40 -11.37 3.70 -20.98
C THR A 40 -12.05 4.36 -22.16
N ASN A 41 -12.39 3.58 -23.18
CA ASN A 41 -13.16 4.05 -24.34
C ASN A 41 -14.68 4.05 -24.08
N ASN A 42 -15.13 3.53 -22.93
CA ASN A 42 -16.54 3.54 -22.55
C ASN A 42 -16.90 4.88 -21.90
N SER A 43 -17.59 5.74 -22.67
CA SER A 43 -17.96 7.09 -22.22
C SER A 43 -18.87 7.12 -20.98
N ASP A 44 -19.71 6.10 -20.79
CA ASP A 44 -20.59 6.04 -19.62
C ASP A 44 -19.80 5.64 -18.37
N LEU A 45 -18.81 4.75 -18.52
CA LEU A 45 -17.87 4.40 -17.44
C LEU A 45 -16.97 5.58 -17.06
N THR A 46 -16.45 6.33 -18.05
CA THR A 46 -15.71 7.58 -17.78
C THR A 46 -16.56 8.56 -16.98
N ARG A 47 -17.81 8.79 -17.41
CA ARG A 47 -18.72 9.69 -16.70
C ARG A 47 -19.03 9.21 -15.28
N ALA A 48 -19.22 7.91 -15.08
CA ALA A 48 -19.45 7.33 -13.76
C ALA A 48 -18.25 7.57 -12.83
N LEU A 49 -17.03 7.32 -13.32
CA LEU A 49 -15.81 7.55 -12.54
C LEU A 49 -15.60 9.04 -12.21
N ASP A 50 -15.86 9.95 -13.15
CA ASP A 50 -15.80 11.39 -12.88
C ASP A 50 -16.76 11.82 -11.77
N GLN A 51 -17.98 11.27 -11.77
CA GLN A 51 -18.97 11.52 -10.70
C GLN A 51 -18.52 10.94 -9.36
N ILE A 52 -17.96 9.73 -9.37
CA ILE A 52 -17.42 9.08 -8.17
C ILE A 52 -16.24 9.88 -7.59
N ILE A 53 -15.30 10.32 -8.43
CA ILE A 53 -14.15 11.15 -8.01
C ILE A 53 -14.66 12.46 -7.40
N THR A 54 -15.56 13.16 -8.09
CA THR A 54 -16.16 14.41 -7.59
C THR A 54 -16.85 14.21 -6.23
N TYR A 55 -17.57 13.10 -6.08
CA TYR A 55 -18.20 12.74 -4.81
C TYR A 55 -17.18 12.49 -3.70
N LEU A 56 -16.12 11.73 -3.97
CA LEU A 56 -15.06 11.42 -3.02
C LEU A 56 -14.27 12.67 -2.62
N ASP A 57 -13.97 13.56 -3.57
CA ASP A 57 -13.36 14.86 -3.31
C ASP A 57 -14.24 15.71 -2.38
N SER A 58 -15.57 15.72 -2.60
CA SER A 58 -16.51 16.45 -1.74
C SER A 58 -16.54 15.93 -0.29
N LYS A 59 -16.12 14.68 -0.08
CA LYS A 59 -15.95 14.06 1.25
C LYS A 59 -14.55 14.24 1.84
N ASN A 60 -13.66 14.97 1.16
CA ASN A 60 -12.24 15.08 1.52
C ASN A 60 -11.51 13.72 1.53
N ALA A 61 -11.88 12.80 0.63
CA ALA A 61 -11.11 11.57 0.44
C ALA A 61 -9.80 11.87 -0.30
N PRO A 62 -8.70 11.15 -0.03
CA PRO A 62 -7.39 11.38 -0.65
C PRO A 62 -7.34 10.73 -2.04
N THR A 63 -8.03 11.29 -3.02
CA THR A 63 -8.20 10.72 -4.38
C THR A 63 -6.89 10.50 -5.14
N ASP A 64 -5.82 11.19 -4.77
CA ASP A 64 -4.44 11.01 -5.26
C ASP A 64 -3.77 9.71 -4.80
N SER A 65 -4.41 8.98 -3.90
CA SER A 65 -3.92 7.72 -3.34
C SER A 65 -4.97 6.62 -3.35
N LEU A 66 -6.05 6.81 -4.11
CA LEU A 66 -7.09 5.81 -4.34
C LEU A 66 -6.87 5.11 -5.68
N TYR A 67 -7.02 3.80 -5.68
CA TYR A 67 -6.79 2.93 -6.83
C TYR A 67 -8.07 2.19 -7.17
N LEU A 68 -8.42 2.12 -8.45
CA LEU A 68 -9.55 1.31 -8.91
C LEU A 68 -9.11 -0.14 -9.03
N THR A 69 -9.47 -0.98 -8.06
CA THR A 69 -9.00 -2.37 -7.99
C THR A 69 -9.94 -3.36 -8.67
N ASP A 70 -11.23 -3.05 -8.72
CA ASP A 70 -12.22 -3.85 -9.44
C ASP A 70 -13.45 -3.01 -9.83
N TYR A 71 -14.19 -3.44 -10.86
CA TYR A 71 -15.48 -2.87 -11.21
C TYR A 71 -16.37 -3.82 -12.00
N GLN A 72 -17.68 -3.73 -11.77
CA GLN A 72 -18.70 -4.52 -12.46
C GLN A 72 -19.78 -3.60 -13.05
N THR A 73 -20.05 -3.77 -14.35
CA THR A 73 -20.98 -2.92 -15.12
C THR A 73 -22.06 -3.69 -15.87
N ASP A 74 -22.14 -5.01 -15.65
CA ASP A 74 -23.10 -5.92 -16.30
C ASP A 74 -24.53 -5.79 -15.76
N SER A 75 -24.70 -5.17 -14.60
CA SER A 75 -25.96 -5.00 -13.89
C SER A 75 -26.00 -3.65 -13.19
N ILE A 76 -27.20 -3.10 -12.98
CA ILE A 76 -27.41 -1.82 -12.29
C ILE A 76 -27.86 -2.12 -10.85
N PRO A 77 -27.27 -1.48 -9.82
CA PRO A 77 -26.21 -0.48 -9.92
C PRO A 77 -24.84 -1.07 -10.28
N TRP A 78 -24.03 -0.29 -11.00
CA TRP A 78 -22.63 -0.61 -11.25
C TRP A 78 -21.87 -0.61 -9.94
N ALA A 79 -20.89 -1.50 -9.79
CA ALA A 79 -20.09 -1.64 -8.57
C ALA A 79 -18.62 -1.31 -8.84
N PHE A 80 -17.98 -0.66 -7.88
CA PHE A 80 -16.59 -0.23 -7.94
C PHE A 80 -15.91 -0.53 -6.62
N ARG A 81 -14.78 -1.24 -6.68
CA ARG A 81 -13.87 -1.42 -5.56
C ARG A 81 -12.70 -0.46 -5.69
N ILE A 82 -12.50 0.35 -4.66
CA ILE A 82 -11.49 1.38 -4.62
C ILE A 82 -10.68 1.21 -3.35
N ASP A 83 -9.40 0.93 -3.48
CA ASP A 83 -8.51 0.71 -2.35
C ASP A 83 -7.50 1.84 -2.22
N HIS A 84 -7.18 2.23 -0.99
CA HIS A 84 -6.18 3.25 -0.72
C HIS A 84 -4.76 2.65 -0.75
N TYR A 85 -3.76 3.47 -1.07
CA TYR A 85 -2.33 3.09 -1.07
C TYR A 85 -1.91 2.24 0.14
N ARG A 86 -2.44 2.56 1.33
CA ARG A 86 -2.13 1.83 2.57
C ARG A 86 -2.56 0.35 2.53
N ALA A 87 -3.65 0.00 1.83
CA ALA A 87 -4.08 -1.38 1.69
C ALA A 87 -2.97 -2.23 1.02
N PHE A 88 -2.36 -1.71 -0.05
CA PHE A 88 -1.24 -2.35 -0.74
C PHE A 88 0.01 -2.48 0.13
N VAL A 89 0.33 -1.44 0.92
CA VAL A 89 1.44 -1.49 1.87
C VAL A 89 1.26 -2.61 2.91
N GLU A 90 0.05 -2.74 3.46
CA GLU A 90 -0.22 -3.77 4.47
C GLU A 90 -0.24 -5.17 3.84
N GLN A 91 -0.75 -5.31 2.61
CA GLN A 91 -0.68 -6.56 1.85
C GLN A 91 0.76 -6.99 1.56
N ASP A 92 1.62 -6.08 1.08
CA ASP A 92 3.04 -6.39 0.81
C ASP A 92 3.80 -6.78 2.09
N LYS A 93 3.51 -6.12 3.22
CA LYS A 93 4.07 -6.53 4.52
C LYS A 93 3.65 -7.96 4.89
N PHE A 94 2.37 -8.27 4.69
CA PHE A 94 1.84 -9.60 4.97
C PHE A 94 2.50 -10.66 4.09
N ASP A 95 2.58 -10.44 2.79
CA ASP A 95 3.18 -11.38 1.83
C ASP A 95 4.66 -11.65 2.16
N ARG A 96 5.41 -10.62 2.60
CA ARG A 96 6.81 -10.78 3.04
C ARG A 96 6.96 -11.59 4.32
N GLU A 97 6.11 -11.37 5.32
CA GLU A 97 6.16 -12.17 6.55
C GLU A 97 5.79 -13.63 6.27
N MET A 98 4.79 -13.89 5.43
CA MET A 98 4.45 -15.24 4.98
C MET A 98 5.62 -15.92 4.23
N ALA A 99 6.25 -15.24 3.28
CA ALA A 99 7.38 -15.78 2.53
C ALA A 99 8.59 -16.09 3.45
N LYS A 100 8.79 -15.27 4.48
CA LYS A 100 9.83 -15.49 5.49
C LYS A 100 9.49 -16.70 6.37
N GLU A 101 8.24 -16.89 6.77
CA GLU A 101 7.81 -18.07 7.50
C GLU A 101 7.99 -19.36 6.68
N ASP A 102 7.57 -19.36 5.42
CA ASP A 102 7.74 -20.51 4.52
C ASP A 102 9.23 -20.87 4.35
N SER A 103 10.09 -19.87 4.23
CA SER A 103 11.55 -20.06 4.16
C SER A 103 12.12 -20.66 5.45
N LEU A 104 11.61 -20.26 6.61
CA LEU A 104 12.04 -20.79 7.91
C LEU A 104 11.54 -22.22 8.15
N ARG A 105 10.34 -22.58 7.65
CA ARG A 105 9.78 -23.93 7.73
C ARG A 105 10.55 -24.95 6.88
N GLN A 106 11.22 -24.51 5.82
CA GLN A 106 12.06 -25.36 4.96
C GLN A 106 13.44 -25.68 5.56
N LEU A 107 13.84 -25.05 6.68
CA LEU A 107 15.10 -25.35 7.36
C LEU A 107 14.96 -26.58 8.27
N PRO A 108 15.92 -27.52 8.25
CA PRO A 108 15.91 -28.69 9.12
C PRO A 108 16.33 -28.28 10.54
N SER A 109 15.41 -27.69 11.32
CA SER A 109 15.67 -27.44 12.74
C SER A 109 14.40 -27.67 13.56
N GLY A 110 14.46 -28.73 14.37
CA GLY A 110 13.42 -29.11 15.31
C GLY A 110 13.14 -27.98 16.32
N GLY A 111 11.86 -27.66 16.46
CA GLY A 111 11.35 -26.75 17.47
C GLY A 111 11.28 -25.30 17.01
N ARG A 112 10.08 -24.88 16.56
CA ARG A 112 9.57 -23.51 16.71
C ARG A 112 8.07 -23.56 16.50
N GLY A 113 7.33 -23.08 17.50
CA GLY A 113 5.87 -23.04 17.49
C GLY A 113 5.35 -22.23 16.31
N GLU A 114 4.15 -22.57 15.87
CA GLU A 114 3.43 -21.89 14.80
C GLU A 114 3.17 -20.44 15.22
N ILE A 115 3.87 -19.50 14.61
CA ILE A 115 3.50 -18.08 14.70
C ILE A 115 2.29 -17.95 13.77
N VAL A 116 1.10 -17.83 14.35
CA VAL A 116 -0.11 -17.53 13.58
C VAL A 116 -0.22 -16.01 13.51
N TYR A 117 0.26 -15.42 12.42
CA TYR A 117 -0.03 -14.01 12.13
C TYR A 117 -1.43 -13.91 11.52
N VAL A 118 -2.36 -13.34 12.30
CA VAL A 118 -3.70 -13.02 11.81
C VAL A 118 -3.64 -11.62 11.19
N PRO A 119 -3.86 -11.45 9.88
CA PRO A 119 -3.92 -10.13 9.27
C PRO A 119 -5.07 -9.36 9.92
N LYS A 120 -4.90 -8.04 10.10
CA LYS A 120 -6.02 -7.25 10.60
C LYS A 120 -7.09 -7.24 9.50
N SER A 121 -8.27 -7.74 9.83
CA SER A 121 -9.44 -7.66 8.96
C SER A 121 -9.92 -6.21 8.87
N GLY A 122 -10.27 -5.77 7.67
CA GLY A 122 -11.06 -4.56 7.44
C GLY A 122 -10.35 -3.33 6.88
N ASN A 123 -11.07 -2.20 6.86
CA ASN A 123 -10.61 -0.89 6.38
C ASN A 123 -9.43 -0.33 7.19
N GLN A 124 -8.22 -0.86 6.99
CA GLN A 124 -7.07 -0.38 7.73
C GLN A 124 -6.64 1.03 7.31
N SER A 125 -7.08 1.48 6.13
CA SER A 125 -6.81 2.82 5.63
C SER A 125 -7.80 3.88 6.10
N GLY A 126 -9.05 3.50 6.40
CA GLY A 126 -10.19 4.42 6.54
C GLY A 126 -10.68 4.98 5.20
N HIS A 127 -10.06 4.56 4.11
CA HIS A 127 -10.18 5.13 2.77
C HIS A 127 -10.55 4.09 1.70
N ASP A 128 -10.63 2.81 2.06
CA ASP A 128 -11.08 1.76 1.15
C ASP A 128 -12.61 1.86 0.99
N ARG A 129 -13.11 1.70 -0.23
CA ARG A 129 -14.50 1.98 -0.59
C ARG A 129 -15.03 0.90 -1.51
N TRP A 130 -16.25 0.47 -1.21
CA TRP A 130 -17.13 -0.16 -2.18
C TRP A 130 -18.18 0.87 -2.58
N ILE A 131 -18.23 1.23 -3.86
CA ILE A 131 -19.17 2.23 -4.37
C ILE A 131 -20.12 1.57 -5.34
N THR A 132 -21.42 1.80 -5.15
CA THR A 132 -22.42 1.46 -6.16
C THR A 132 -22.94 2.73 -6.82
N TYR A 133 -22.96 2.75 -8.15
CA TYR A 133 -23.41 3.87 -8.96
C TYR A 133 -24.56 3.45 -9.87
N ASN A 134 -25.65 4.20 -9.87
CA ASN A 134 -26.75 3.99 -10.81
C ASN A 134 -26.61 4.93 -12.01
N PRO A 135 -26.22 4.45 -13.21
CA PRO A 135 -25.99 5.31 -14.37
C PRO A 135 -27.27 5.97 -14.91
N LYS A 136 -28.46 5.53 -14.48
CA LYS A 136 -29.74 6.13 -14.89
C LYS A 136 -30.16 7.30 -14.02
N THR A 137 -29.81 7.27 -12.73
CA THR A 137 -30.24 8.27 -11.74
C THR A 137 -29.08 9.11 -11.17
N SER A 138 -27.83 8.75 -11.50
CA SER A 138 -26.61 9.28 -10.90
C SER A 138 -26.52 9.10 -9.38
N GLU A 139 -27.30 8.19 -8.82
CA GLU A 139 -27.25 7.87 -7.39
C GLU A 139 -25.93 7.15 -7.06
N ILE A 140 -25.26 7.61 -6.00
CA ILE A 140 -24.04 7.04 -5.46
C ILE A 140 -24.31 6.55 -4.04
N ASN A 141 -24.11 5.26 -3.80
CA ASN A 141 -24.00 4.71 -2.46
C ASN A 141 -22.55 4.33 -2.18
N ASP A 142 -22.05 4.81 -1.05
CA ASP A 142 -20.67 4.69 -0.63
C ASP A 142 -20.60 3.88 0.67
N TYR A 143 -19.94 2.73 0.57
CA TYR A 143 -19.74 1.81 1.67
C TYR A 143 -18.24 1.79 2.00
N LEU A 144 -17.91 2.11 3.25
CA LEU A 144 -16.59 1.81 3.79
C LEU A 144 -16.42 0.29 3.80
N ASP A 145 -15.46 -0.23 3.03
CA ASP A 145 -15.15 -1.67 2.99
C ASP A 145 -14.78 -2.11 4.42
N GLN A 146 -15.41 -3.13 5.00
CA GLN A 146 -15.35 -3.45 6.44
C GLN A 146 -14.34 -4.51 6.82
#